data_AF-A0A350V2X4-F1
#
_entry.id   AF-A0A350V2X4-F1
#
_cell.length_a   1.000
_cell.length_b   1.000
_cell.length_c   1.000
_cell.angle_alpha   90.00
_cell.angle_beta   90.00
_cell.angle_gamma   90.00
#
_symmetry.space_group_name_H-M   'P 1'
#
loop_
_entity.id
_entity.type
_entity.pdbx_description
1 polymer ?
#
loop_
_entity_poly.entity_id
_entity_poly.type
_entity_poly.pdbx_seq_one_letter_code
_entity_poly.pdbx_strand_id
1 'polypeptide(L)'
;GWFTSIGDSIISYVASWDGNQWSAMNTGMNGPVYALCEYRGELYAAGKFTIASGVPAGGIVKWTGHKWMAVGTGVTGGEKAIYTLEVYNDELYAGGSFIKMGDTFCYNIAKYDGTNWSATGSGADGAMCNVSRGIVSALKVCNNELYAAGSFSRLNDVIANKLAKFNGTSWCSVEYGVDLRPRALEVYNNDLIINGDFYTASGVAANNIVKYTPVRNLTGIQNNNNIPKDFRLEQNYPNPFNPQT
;
A
#
# COMPACT_ATOMS: atom_id res chain seq x y z
N GLY A 1 -11.85 -11.16 7.27
CA GLY A 1 -12.34 -11.80 6.03
C GLY A 1 -13.84 -11.65 5.90
N TRP A 2 -14.45 -12.17 4.82
CA TRP A 2 -15.91 -12.15 4.59
C TRP A 2 -16.56 -13.46 5.05
N PHE A 3 -16.72 -13.63 6.37
CA PHE A 3 -17.30 -14.83 6.97
C PHE A 3 -18.04 -14.47 8.27
N THR A 4 -19.09 -15.21 8.59
CA THR A 4 -19.91 -15.02 9.81
C THR A 4 -19.92 -16.25 10.71
N SER A 5 -19.34 -17.36 10.26
CA SER A 5 -19.21 -18.62 11.00
C SER A 5 -17.96 -19.38 10.53
N ILE A 6 -17.46 -20.24 11.40
CA ILE A 6 -16.47 -21.29 11.08
C ILE A 6 -17.00 -22.59 11.70
N GLY A 7 -17.36 -23.55 10.85
CA GLY A 7 -18.16 -24.70 11.29
C GLY A 7 -19.49 -24.22 11.89
N ASP A 8 -19.87 -24.78 13.04
CA ASP A 8 -21.10 -24.42 13.75
C ASP A 8 -20.94 -23.21 14.69
N SER A 9 -19.72 -22.66 14.80
CA SER A 9 -19.44 -21.52 15.67
C SER A 9 -19.67 -20.19 14.94
N ILE A 10 -20.40 -19.27 15.58
CA ILE A 10 -20.56 -17.89 15.10
C ILE A 10 -19.25 -17.16 15.35
N ILE A 11 -18.49 -16.92 14.28
CA ILE A 11 -17.22 -16.21 14.31
C ILE A 11 -17.27 -15.12 13.24
N SER A 12 -17.47 -13.88 13.67
CA SER A 12 -17.77 -12.78 12.77
C SER A 12 -16.50 -12.06 12.31
N TYR A 13 -16.11 -12.33 11.05
CA TYR A 13 -15.14 -11.60 10.23
C TYR A 13 -13.67 -11.58 10.70
N VAL A 14 -13.37 -12.07 11.91
CA VAL A 14 -12.01 -12.26 12.45
C VAL A 14 -11.95 -13.51 13.32
N ALA A 15 -10.89 -14.31 13.16
CA ALA A 15 -10.67 -15.57 13.87
C ALA A 15 -9.17 -15.79 14.11
N SER A 16 -8.84 -16.56 15.14
CA SER A 16 -7.47 -16.97 15.45
C SER A 16 -7.32 -18.49 15.31
N TRP A 17 -6.16 -18.94 14.82
CA TRP A 17 -5.80 -20.36 14.72
C TRP A 17 -4.72 -20.69 15.76
N ASP A 18 -4.92 -21.72 16.57
CA ASP A 18 -3.97 -22.14 17.61
C ASP A 18 -3.03 -23.28 17.15
N GLY A 19 -3.11 -23.71 15.89
CA GLY A 19 -2.42 -24.89 15.39
C GLY A 19 -3.34 -26.11 15.20
N ASN A 20 -4.48 -26.15 15.89
CA ASN A 20 -5.42 -27.28 15.89
C ASN A 20 -6.87 -26.88 15.59
N GLN A 21 -7.30 -25.69 16.02
CA GLN A 21 -8.69 -25.23 15.86
C GLN A 21 -8.78 -23.70 15.66
N TRP A 22 -9.84 -23.29 14.97
CA TRP A 22 -10.20 -21.88 14.82
C TRP A 22 -11.04 -21.44 16.01
N SER A 23 -10.68 -20.31 16.60
CA SER A 23 -11.39 -19.69 17.71
C SER A 23 -11.82 -18.26 17.37
N ALA A 24 -12.93 -17.84 17.96
CA ALA A 24 -13.41 -16.48 17.82
C ALA A 24 -12.52 -15.52 18.61
N MET A 25 -12.21 -14.35 18.04
CA MET A 25 -11.55 -13.28 18.77
C MET A 25 -12.61 -12.40 19.45
N ASN A 26 -13.11 -12.88 20.60
CA ASN A 26 -14.27 -12.33 21.31
C ASN A 26 -15.53 -12.38 20.42
N THR A 27 -16.46 -11.41 20.51
CA THR A 27 -17.69 -11.41 19.70
C THR A 27 -17.47 -10.95 18.24
N GLY A 28 -16.21 -10.73 17.83
CA GLY A 28 -15.84 -10.39 16.46
C GLY A 28 -16.20 -8.97 16.04
N MET A 29 -16.49 -8.79 14.75
CA MET A 29 -16.82 -7.50 14.14
C MET A 29 -18.24 -7.48 13.58
N ASN A 30 -18.84 -6.29 13.42
CA ASN A 30 -20.14 -6.15 12.76
C ASN A 30 -20.05 -5.96 11.24
N GLY A 31 -18.85 -6.11 10.66
CA GLY A 31 -18.59 -5.96 9.25
C GLY A 31 -17.24 -6.56 8.86
N PRO A 32 -16.96 -6.65 7.56
CA PRO A 32 -15.77 -7.31 7.03
C PRO A 32 -14.48 -6.62 7.49
N VAL A 33 -13.54 -7.46 7.93
CA VAL A 33 -12.12 -7.10 8.10
C VAL A 33 -11.40 -7.40 6.79
N TYR A 34 -10.76 -6.40 6.20
CA TYR A 34 -10.03 -6.52 4.94
C TYR A 34 -8.52 -6.65 5.15
N ALA A 35 -7.98 -6.02 6.20
CA ALA A 35 -6.55 -6.00 6.47
C ALA A 35 -6.25 -6.36 7.93
N LEU A 36 -5.16 -7.09 8.11
CA LEU A 36 -4.52 -7.37 9.40
C LEU A 36 -3.05 -6.96 9.28
N CYS A 37 -2.50 -6.32 10.31
CA CYS A 37 -1.11 -5.90 10.31
C CYS A 37 -0.58 -5.88 11.75
N GLU A 38 0.63 -6.38 11.97
CA GLU A 38 1.32 -6.17 13.25
C GLU A 38 2.02 -4.81 13.22
N TYR A 39 1.82 -4.01 14.26
CA TYR A 39 2.54 -2.75 14.44
C TYR A 39 2.90 -2.58 15.92
N ARG A 40 4.20 -2.43 16.20
CA ARG A 40 4.77 -2.30 17.55
C ARG A 40 4.30 -3.39 18.53
N GLY A 41 4.23 -4.63 18.05
CA GLY A 41 3.84 -5.80 18.85
C GLY A 41 2.34 -5.94 19.10
N GLU A 42 1.49 -5.10 18.53
CA GLU A 42 0.04 -5.20 18.60
C GLU A 42 -0.54 -5.58 17.23
N LEU A 43 -1.58 -6.43 17.23
CA LEU A 43 -2.31 -6.76 16.00
C LEU A 43 -3.36 -5.69 15.71
N TYR A 44 -3.27 -5.07 14.55
CA TYR A 44 -4.27 -4.14 14.02
C TYR A 44 -5.18 -4.86 13.03
N ALA A 45 -6.47 -4.59 13.13
CA ALA A 45 -7.48 -5.05 12.19
C ALA A 45 -8.22 -3.86 11.60
N ALA A 46 -8.34 -3.84 10.27
CA ALA A 46 -8.99 -2.76 9.56
C ALA A 46 -9.92 -3.29 8.45
N GLY A 47 -10.97 -2.52 8.15
CA GLY A 47 -11.99 -2.96 7.22
C GLY A 47 -13.15 -1.98 7.07
N LYS A 48 -14.34 -2.54 6.82
CA LYS A 48 -15.61 -1.81 6.73
C LYS A 48 -16.55 -2.30 7.84
N PHE A 49 -16.21 -1.95 9.07
CA PHE A 49 -17.00 -2.24 10.27
C PHE A 49 -17.12 -0.96 11.12
N THR A 50 -18.16 -0.89 11.95
CA THR A 50 -18.40 0.22 12.86
C THR A 50 -18.33 -0.18 14.33
N ILE A 51 -18.29 -1.49 14.62
CA ILE A 51 -18.25 -2.05 15.98
C ILE A 51 -17.32 -3.26 15.98
N ALA A 52 -16.45 -3.32 16.99
CA ALA A 52 -15.55 -4.42 17.29
C ALA A 52 -15.80 -4.92 18.72
N SER A 53 -16.41 -6.09 18.85
CA SER A 53 -16.76 -6.69 20.15
C SER A 53 -17.46 -5.74 21.13
N GLY A 54 -18.45 -5.00 20.63
CA GLY A 54 -19.21 -4.00 21.40
C GLY A 54 -18.56 -2.62 21.50
N VAL A 55 -17.30 -2.47 21.08
CA VAL A 55 -16.58 -1.19 21.06
C VAL A 55 -16.88 -0.45 19.75
N PRO A 56 -17.39 0.80 19.78
CA PRO A 56 -17.48 1.62 18.57
C PRO A 56 -16.10 1.82 17.95
N ALA A 57 -15.98 1.50 16.66
CA ALA A 57 -14.72 1.57 15.93
C ALA A 57 -14.97 2.02 14.49
N GLY A 58 -14.37 3.11 14.06
CA GLY A 58 -14.51 3.59 12.68
C GLY A 58 -13.61 2.80 11.71
N GLY A 59 -13.81 1.49 11.60
CA GLY A 59 -13.12 0.64 10.63
C GLY A 59 -11.67 0.26 10.97
N ILE A 60 -11.16 0.62 12.15
CA ILE A 60 -9.85 0.18 12.64
C ILE A 60 -9.87 -0.07 14.16
N VAL A 61 -9.24 -1.17 14.57
CA VAL A 61 -9.01 -1.53 15.98
C VAL A 61 -7.64 -2.18 16.15
N LYS A 62 -7.17 -2.22 17.39
CA LYS A 62 -6.01 -3.00 17.81
C LYS A 62 -6.36 -4.03 18.88
N TRP A 63 -5.67 -5.16 18.87
CA TRP A 63 -5.83 -6.25 19.84
C TRP A 63 -4.79 -6.13 20.95
N THR A 64 -5.25 -6.08 22.21
CA THR A 64 -4.36 -5.98 23.38
C THR A 64 -3.99 -7.34 23.98
N GLY A 65 -4.15 -8.42 23.24
CA GLY A 65 -4.07 -9.80 23.76
C GLY A 65 -5.37 -10.33 24.37
N HIS A 66 -6.28 -9.45 24.80
CA HIS A 66 -7.52 -9.84 25.50
C HIS A 66 -8.78 -9.16 24.98
N LYS A 67 -8.66 -7.96 24.38
CA LYS A 67 -9.78 -7.19 23.85
C LYS A 67 -9.38 -6.36 22.65
N TRP A 68 -10.37 -6.02 21.83
CA TRP A 68 -10.25 -5.02 20.79
C TRP A 68 -10.37 -3.61 21.39
N MET A 69 -9.56 -2.68 20.91
CA MET A 69 -9.61 -1.26 21.25
C MET A 69 -9.65 -0.41 19.98
N ALA A 70 -10.47 0.64 19.99
CA ALA A 70 -10.52 1.61 18.90
C ALA A 70 -9.18 2.35 18.74
N VAL A 71 -8.81 2.63 17.50
CA VAL A 71 -7.62 3.43 17.15
C VAL A 71 -8.09 4.81 16.69
N GLY A 72 -8.31 5.71 17.65
CA GLY A 72 -8.97 7.00 17.41
C GLY A 72 -10.46 6.83 17.07
N THR A 73 -11.05 7.82 16.40
CA THR A 73 -12.46 7.78 15.97
C THR A 73 -12.67 7.08 14.62
N GLY A 74 -11.58 6.76 13.91
CA GLY A 74 -11.56 5.99 12.66
C GLY A 74 -11.93 6.80 11.40
N VAL A 75 -12.39 6.12 10.35
CA VAL A 75 -12.60 6.73 9.03
C VAL A 75 -13.94 7.45 8.88
N THR A 76 -13.92 8.58 8.16
CA THR A 76 -15.14 9.25 7.67
C THR A 76 -15.04 9.68 6.21
N GLY A 77 -16.19 9.89 5.56
CA GLY A 77 -16.28 10.13 4.11
C GLY A 77 -15.92 8.89 3.27
N GLY A 78 -16.03 9.01 1.94
CA GLY A 78 -15.80 7.86 1.03
C GLY A 78 -16.77 6.70 1.30
N GLU A 79 -16.28 5.47 1.11
CA GLU A 79 -17.02 4.25 1.50
C GLU A 79 -16.84 3.87 2.98
N LYS A 80 -16.00 4.61 3.71
CA LYS A 80 -15.63 4.32 5.11
C LYS A 80 -15.02 2.92 5.24
N ALA A 81 -14.07 2.61 4.37
CA ALA A 81 -13.39 1.33 4.33
C ALA A 81 -11.87 1.51 4.27
N ILE A 82 -11.15 0.71 5.06
CA ILE A 82 -9.70 0.56 4.97
C ILE A 82 -9.43 -0.81 4.36
N TYR A 83 -8.81 -0.85 3.19
CA TYR A 83 -8.57 -2.09 2.45
C TYR A 83 -7.19 -2.69 2.75
N THR A 84 -6.22 -1.88 3.17
CA THR A 84 -4.84 -2.30 3.36
C THR A 84 -4.20 -1.57 4.54
N LEU A 85 -3.30 -2.28 5.21
CA LEU A 85 -2.42 -1.77 6.26
C LEU A 85 -1.00 -2.20 5.94
N GLU A 86 -0.01 -1.33 6.12
CA GLU A 86 1.40 -1.65 5.93
C GLU A 86 2.26 -0.81 6.88
N VAL A 87 3.30 -1.40 7.48
CA VAL A 87 4.26 -0.65 8.30
C VAL A 87 5.42 -0.18 7.44
N TYR A 88 5.74 1.12 7.53
CA TYR A 88 6.88 1.72 6.83
C TYR A 88 7.52 2.79 7.71
N ASN A 89 8.84 2.74 7.89
CA ASN A 89 9.60 3.70 8.73
C ASN A 89 9.02 3.89 10.15
N ASP A 90 8.65 2.79 10.82
CA ASP A 90 8.05 2.78 12.16
C ASP A 90 6.74 3.58 12.28
N GLU A 91 6.02 3.73 11.17
CA GLU A 91 4.65 4.26 11.14
C GLU A 91 3.73 3.23 10.47
N LEU A 92 2.47 3.18 10.91
CA LEU A 92 1.44 2.34 10.28
C LEU A 92 0.71 3.15 9.21
N TYR A 93 0.72 2.67 7.97
CA TYR A 93 0.01 3.28 6.86
C TYR A 93 -1.31 2.55 6.61
N ALA A 94 -2.37 3.32 6.38
CA ALA A 94 -3.69 2.82 6.03
C ALA A 94 -4.10 3.33 4.66
N GLY A 95 -4.49 2.41 3.77
CA GLY A 95 -5.01 2.70 2.44
C GLY A 95 -6.46 2.22 2.30
N GLY A 96 -7.31 2.99 1.63
CA GLY A 96 -8.72 2.63 1.51
C GLY A 96 -9.57 3.54 0.64
N SER A 97 -10.84 3.66 1.03
CA SER A 97 -11.83 4.60 0.49
C SER A 97 -12.41 5.43 1.64
N PHE A 98 -11.78 6.57 1.92
CA PHE A 98 -12.14 7.48 3.01
C PHE A 98 -11.61 8.90 2.74
N ILE A 99 -12.22 9.90 3.38
CA ILE A 99 -11.77 11.30 3.26
C ILE A 99 -10.93 11.70 4.47
N LYS A 100 -11.37 11.31 5.67
CA LYS A 100 -10.67 11.61 6.91
C LYS A 100 -10.35 10.36 7.71
N MET A 101 -9.31 10.48 8.53
CA MET A 101 -8.98 9.56 9.60
C MET A 101 -8.89 10.36 10.89
N GLY A 102 -9.83 10.12 11.81
CA GLY A 102 -10.12 11.08 12.86
C GLY A 102 -10.61 12.42 12.30
N ASP A 103 -10.06 13.51 12.79
CA ASP A 103 -10.37 14.86 12.31
C ASP A 103 -9.50 15.30 11.12
N THR A 104 -8.48 14.52 10.79
CA THR A 104 -7.49 14.83 9.76
C THR A 104 -7.99 14.42 8.36
N PHE A 105 -7.92 15.34 7.40
CA PHE A 105 -8.12 15.03 5.98
C PHE A 105 -6.91 14.29 5.42
N CYS A 106 -7.14 13.07 4.91
CA CYS A 106 -6.09 12.18 4.44
C CYS A 106 -6.30 11.70 2.99
N TYR A 107 -7.54 11.75 2.48
CA TYR A 107 -7.90 11.35 1.11
C TYR A 107 -7.31 9.98 0.71
N ASN A 108 -7.87 8.93 1.31
CA ASN A 108 -7.63 7.53 1.00
C ASN A 108 -6.27 6.94 1.43
N ILE A 109 -5.34 7.76 1.94
CA ILE A 109 -4.08 7.28 2.53
C ILE A 109 -3.68 8.09 3.76
N ALA A 110 -3.47 7.42 4.90
CA ALA A 110 -3.10 8.04 6.17
C ALA A 110 -1.95 7.28 6.80
N LYS A 111 -1.17 7.95 7.66
CA LYS A 111 -0.12 7.33 8.47
C LYS A 111 -0.35 7.58 9.96
N TYR A 112 0.07 6.63 10.78
CA TYR A 112 -0.15 6.62 12.23
C TYR A 112 1.17 6.41 12.97
N ASP A 113 1.51 7.33 13.86
CA ASP A 113 2.76 7.33 14.64
C ASP A 113 2.66 6.52 15.95
N GLY A 114 1.56 5.81 16.18
CA GLY A 114 1.23 5.16 17.46
C GLY A 114 0.32 5.98 18.38
N THR A 115 0.09 7.25 18.06
CA THR A 115 -0.76 8.17 18.82
C THR A 115 -1.75 8.90 17.91
N ASN A 116 -1.27 9.48 16.82
CA ASN A 116 -2.02 10.38 15.94
C ASN A 116 -2.01 9.92 14.48
N TRP A 117 -3.12 10.19 13.80
CA TRP A 117 -3.23 10.06 12.35
C TRP A 117 -2.83 11.36 11.66
N SER A 118 -1.98 11.24 10.64
CA SER A 118 -1.59 12.34 9.76
C SER A 118 -1.71 11.94 8.29
N ALA A 119 -1.76 12.93 7.41
CA ALA A 119 -1.81 12.73 5.96
C ALA A 119 -0.39 12.52 5.38
N THR A 120 -0.30 11.87 4.22
CA THR A 120 0.94 11.75 3.44
C THR A 120 1.05 12.83 2.35
N GLY A 121 0.36 13.96 2.53
CA GLY A 121 0.14 15.02 1.53
C GLY A 121 -1.35 15.26 1.26
N SER A 122 -1.71 15.61 0.03
CA SER A 122 -3.11 15.75 -0.40
C SER A 122 -3.79 14.41 -0.73
N GLY A 123 -3.07 13.30 -0.70
CA GLY A 123 -3.60 11.93 -0.82
C GLY A 123 -3.96 11.52 -2.25
N ALA A 124 -4.71 10.43 -2.39
CA ALA A 124 -5.04 9.82 -3.67
C ALA A 124 -6.22 10.55 -4.34
N ASP A 125 -5.97 11.21 -5.46
CA ASP A 125 -6.85 12.15 -6.18
C ASP A 125 -7.38 13.35 -5.35
N GLY A 126 -6.91 13.49 -4.10
CA GLY A 126 -7.19 14.56 -3.15
C GLY A 126 -8.66 15.00 -3.04
N ALA A 127 -8.85 16.27 -2.65
CA ALA A 127 -10.17 16.91 -2.67
C ALA A 127 -10.67 17.22 -4.11
N MET A 128 -9.79 17.09 -5.11
CA MET A 128 -9.99 17.66 -6.45
C MET A 128 -10.80 16.76 -7.39
N CYS A 129 -11.13 15.54 -7.00
CA CYS A 129 -11.86 14.60 -7.86
C CYS A 129 -13.37 14.59 -7.58
N ASN A 130 -14.12 15.43 -8.30
CA ASN A 130 -15.58 15.36 -8.32
C ASN A 130 -16.14 14.13 -9.08
N VAL A 131 -15.28 13.26 -9.63
CA VAL A 131 -15.70 12.18 -10.55
C VAL A 131 -15.05 10.80 -10.33
N SER A 132 -14.08 10.66 -9.42
CA SER A 132 -13.63 9.34 -8.94
C SER A 132 -12.77 9.51 -7.71
N ARG A 133 -13.26 9.07 -6.55
CA ARG A 133 -12.43 9.00 -5.34
C ARG A 133 -11.40 7.89 -5.56
N GLY A 134 -10.14 8.25 -5.79
CA GLY A 134 -9.06 7.31 -5.95
C GLY A 134 -8.98 6.36 -4.76
N ILE A 135 -9.32 5.09 -4.95
CA ILE A 135 -9.22 4.07 -3.90
C ILE A 135 -7.77 3.60 -3.84
N VAL A 136 -7.22 3.47 -2.63
CA VAL A 136 -5.97 2.72 -2.42
C VAL A 136 -6.34 1.30 -2.02
N SER A 137 -6.10 0.33 -2.90
CA SER A 137 -6.43 -1.08 -2.71
C SER A 137 -5.31 -1.84 -2.01
N ALA A 138 -4.05 -1.45 -2.22
CA ALA A 138 -2.90 -2.14 -1.67
C ALA A 138 -1.76 -1.19 -1.34
N LEU A 139 -1.08 -1.50 -0.24
CA LEU A 139 0.16 -0.91 0.20
C LEU A 139 1.18 -2.02 0.42
N LYS A 140 2.42 -1.82 0.01
CA LYS A 140 3.50 -2.79 0.24
C LYS A 140 4.86 -2.13 0.27
N VAL A 141 5.70 -2.47 1.24
CA VAL A 141 7.10 -2.05 1.25
C VAL A 141 7.92 -2.98 0.37
N CYS A 142 8.71 -2.40 -0.54
CA CYS A 142 9.68 -3.12 -1.36
C CYS A 142 10.94 -2.26 -1.52
N ASN A 143 12.12 -2.81 -1.28
CA ASN A 143 13.40 -2.10 -1.42
C ASN A 143 13.45 -0.72 -0.73
N ASN A 144 12.96 -0.65 0.52
CA ASN A 144 12.91 0.55 1.36
C ASN A 144 12.03 1.69 0.82
N GLU A 145 11.12 1.40 -0.11
CA GLU A 145 10.08 2.35 -0.55
C GLU A 145 8.71 1.72 -0.29
N LEU A 146 7.73 2.56 0.07
CA LEU A 146 6.34 2.16 0.18
C LEU A 146 5.65 2.32 -1.18
N TYR A 147 5.06 1.26 -1.70
CA TYR A 147 4.28 1.28 -2.93
C TYR A 147 2.80 1.36 -2.61
N ALA A 148 2.08 2.21 -3.33
CA ALA A 148 0.62 2.30 -3.30
C ALA A 148 0.06 1.92 -4.66
N ALA A 149 -0.97 1.08 -4.64
CA ALA A 149 -1.71 0.67 -5.82
C ALA A 149 -3.21 0.88 -5.60
N GLY A 150 -3.94 1.21 -6.67
CA GLY A 150 -5.34 1.57 -6.52
C GLY A 150 -6.06 2.02 -7.79
N SER A 151 -7.25 2.60 -7.63
CA SER A 151 -7.97 3.17 -8.77
C SER A 151 -7.60 4.62 -9.07
N PHE A 152 -6.68 5.20 -8.29
CA PHE A 152 -6.30 6.61 -8.36
C PHE A 152 -5.57 6.96 -9.66
N SER A 153 -5.72 8.20 -10.10
CA SER A 153 -4.95 8.74 -11.23
C SER A 153 -3.75 9.54 -10.75
N ARG A 154 -3.87 10.17 -9.59
CA ARG A 154 -2.85 10.99 -8.96
C ARG A 154 -2.67 10.64 -7.49
N LEU A 155 -1.45 10.80 -7.01
CA LEU A 155 -1.11 10.85 -5.59
C LEU A 155 -0.41 12.18 -5.34
N ASN A 156 -1.06 13.06 -4.59
CA ASN A 156 -0.70 14.47 -4.53
C ASN A 156 -0.64 15.08 -5.95
N ASP A 157 0.45 15.79 -6.28
CA ASP A 157 0.67 16.40 -7.60
C ASP A 157 1.24 15.42 -8.63
N VAL A 158 1.49 14.16 -8.26
CA VAL A 158 2.10 13.16 -9.12
C VAL A 158 1.04 12.43 -9.93
N ILE A 159 1.22 12.40 -11.26
CA ILE A 159 0.45 11.50 -12.14
C ILE A 159 1.03 10.09 -11.94
N ALA A 160 0.25 9.23 -11.30
CA ALA A 160 0.74 7.95 -10.83
C ALA A 160 0.07 6.75 -11.51
N ASN A 161 -0.94 6.95 -12.37
CA ASN A 161 -1.58 5.87 -13.16
C ASN A 161 -1.75 4.57 -12.36
N LYS A 162 -2.42 4.66 -11.21
CA LYS A 162 -2.77 3.51 -10.35
C LYS A 162 -1.61 2.86 -9.59
N LEU A 163 -0.38 3.34 -9.74
CA LEU A 163 0.81 2.84 -9.05
C LEU A 163 1.82 3.96 -8.73
N ALA A 164 2.08 4.19 -7.44
CA ALA A 164 3.09 5.14 -6.99
C ALA A 164 4.02 4.51 -5.96
N LYS A 165 5.18 5.13 -5.78
CA LYS A 165 6.13 4.79 -4.71
C LYS A 165 6.43 6.01 -3.84
N PHE A 166 6.71 5.76 -2.56
CA PHE A 166 6.93 6.76 -1.53
C PHE A 166 8.24 6.47 -0.80
N ASN A 167 9.10 7.48 -0.71
CA ASN A 167 10.42 7.36 -0.09
C ASN A 167 10.43 7.80 1.40
N GLY A 168 9.27 8.11 1.99
CA GLY A 168 9.17 8.67 3.34
C GLY A 168 8.88 10.17 3.38
N THR A 169 9.12 10.88 2.27
CA THR A 169 8.87 12.33 2.17
C THR A 169 7.98 12.70 0.99
N SER A 170 8.16 12.06 -0.17
CA SER A 170 7.41 12.37 -1.38
C SER A 170 6.98 11.12 -2.16
N TRP A 171 5.82 11.24 -2.83
CA TRP A 171 5.36 10.26 -3.81
C TRP A 171 6.05 10.49 -5.15
N CYS A 172 6.23 9.42 -5.92
CA CYS A 172 6.77 9.40 -7.28
C CYS A 172 6.00 8.38 -8.12
N SER A 173 5.92 8.61 -9.43
CA SER A 173 5.31 7.66 -10.35
C SER A 173 6.21 6.42 -10.51
N VAL A 174 5.59 5.28 -10.78
CA VAL A 174 6.30 4.04 -11.15
C VAL A 174 6.11 3.85 -12.65
N GLU A 175 7.10 4.29 -13.43
CA GLU A 175 7.06 4.27 -14.91
C GLU A 175 5.72 4.86 -15.44
N TYR A 176 4.96 4.10 -16.25
CA TYR A 176 3.63 4.49 -16.71
C TYR A 176 2.48 3.82 -15.94
N GLY A 177 2.79 3.03 -14.90
CA GLY A 177 1.79 2.32 -14.08
C GLY A 177 1.06 1.19 -14.84
N VAL A 178 -0.22 1.00 -14.50
CA VAL A 178 -1.12 0.00 -15.10
C VAL A 178 -2.41 0.66 -15.60
N ASP A 179 -3.05 0.09 -16.62
CA ASP A 179 -4.22 0.71 -17.27
C ASP A 179 -5.52 0.62 -16.46
N LEU A 180 -5.73 -0.48 -15.74
CA LEU A 180 -6.90 -0.74 -14.91
C LEU A 180 -6.49 -1.09 -13.48
N ARG A 181 -7.39 -1.70 -12.70
CA ARG A 181 -7.31 -1.72 -11.23
C ARG A 181 -6.33 -2.79 -10.72
N PRO A 182 -5.16 -2.42 -10.16
CA PRO A 182 -4.41 -3.34 -9.33
C PRO A 182 -5.18 -3.60 -8.03
N ARG A 183 -5.16 -4.85 -7.56
CA ARG A 183 -5.91 -5.31 -6.38
C ARG A 183 -4.99 -5.66 -5.21
N ALA A 184 -3.82 -6.23 -5.47
CA ALA A 184 -2.85 -6.53 -4.44
C ALA A 184 -1.42 -6.30 -4.94
N LEU A 185 -0.54 -6.11 -3.95
CA LEU A 185 0.90 -6.00 -4.12
C LEU A 185 1.55 -7.03 -3.20
N GLU A 186 2.54 -7.75 -3.70
CA GLU A 186 3.34 -8.68 -2.91
C GLU A 186 4.82 -8.60 -3.31
N VAL A 187 5.72 -8.99 -2.42
CA VAL A 187 7.16 -9.01 -2.73
C VAL A 187 7.64 -10.45 -2.90
N TYR A 188 8.31 -10.72 -4.02
CA TYR A 188 8.94 -12.01 -4.28
C TYR A 188 10.34 -11.78 -4.86
N ASN A 189 11.38 -12.30 -4.20
CA ASN A 189 12.79 -12.13 -4.62
C ASN A 189 13.21 -10.67 -4.87
N ASN A 190 12.76 -9.74 -4.01
CA ASN A 190 12.96 -8.29 -4.11
C ASN A 190 12.31 -7.62 -5.33
N ASP A 191 11.48 -8.36 -6.06
CA ASP A 191 10.61 -7.82 -7.10
C ASP A 191 9.22 -7.57 -6.52
N LEU A 192 8.59 -6.48 -6.95
CA LEU A 192 7.19 -6.19 -6.65
C LEU A 192 6.30 -6.95 -7.64
N ILE A 193 5.47 -7.83 -7.11
CA ILE A 193 4.42 -8.53 -7.85
C ILE A 193 3.13 -7.72 -7.72
N ILE A 194 2.56 -7.36 -8.86
CA ILE A 194 1.34 -6.57 -8.96
C ILE A 194 0.30 -7.45 -9.61
N ASN A 195 -0.87 -7.60 -8.99
CA ASN A 195 -1.99 -8.30 -9.60
C ASN A 195 -3.26 -7.44 -9.64
N GLY A 196 -4.21 -7.79 -10.49
CA GLY A 196 -5.48 -7.06 -10.60
C GLY A 196 -6.19 -7.30 -11.92
N ASP A 197 -7.08 -6.38 -12.28
CA ASP A 197 -7.94 -6.48 -13.45
C ASP A 197 -7.38 -5.65 -14.63
N PHE A 198 -6.06 -5.69 -14.87
CA PHE A 198 -5.37 -4.89 -15.88
C PHE A 198 -4.93 -5.71 -17.09
N TYR A 199 -4.85 -5.03 -18.24
CA TYR A 199 -4.44 -5.62 -19.51
C TYR A 199 -3.07 -5.15 -19.96
N THR A 200 -2.61 -4.00 -19.45
CA THR A 200 -1.30 -3.45 -19.78
C THR A 200 -0.59 -2.90 -18.55
N ALA A 201 0.74 -2.99 -18.57
CA ALA A 201 1.64 -2.35 -17.62
C ALA A 201 2.77 -1.71 -18.41
N SER A 202 3.10 -0.46 -18.08
CA SER A 202 4.10 0.32 -18.81
C SER A 202 3.88 0.35 -20.33
N GLY A 203 2.61 0.31 -20.77
CA GLY A 203 2.21 0.31 -22.19
C GLY A 203 2.35 -1.04 -22.92
N VAL A 204 2.77 -2.10 -22.21
CA VAL A 204 2.94 -3.45 -22.76
C VAL A 204 1.84 -4.37 -22.24
N ALA A 205 1.37 -5.31 -23.07
CA ALA A 205 0.37 -6.30 -22.67
C ALA A 205 0.84 -7.12 -21.46
N ALA A 206 0.01 -7.09 -20.41
CA ALA A 206 0.24 -7.69 -19.12
C ALA A 206 -1.12 -8.10 -18.56
N ASN A 207 -1.48 -9.37 -18.70
CA ASN A 207 -2.80 -9.86 -18.30
C ASN A 207 -2.81 -10.19 -16.81
N ASN A 208 -3.37 -9.30 -16.00
CA ASN A 208 -3.70 -9.45 -14.58
C ASN A 208 -2.55 -9.65 -13.59
N ILE A 209 -1.32 -9.92 -14.04
CA ILE A 209 -0.15 -10.04 -13.18
C ILE A 209 1.10 -9.48 -13.86
N VAL A 210 1.88 -8.71 -13.11
CA VAL A 210 3.16 -8.13 -13.55
C VAL A 210 4.18 -8.20 -12.44
N LYS A 211 5.43 -8.33 -12.87
CA LYS A 211 6.60 -8.20 -12.02
C LYS A 211 7.28 -6.87 -12.34
N TYR A 212 7.44 -6.02 -11.33
CA TYR A 212 8.25 -4.82 -11.40
C TYR A 212 9.52 -5.04 -10.58
N THR A 213 10.67 -4.88 -11.22
CA THR A 213 11.98 -4.92 -10.57
C THR A 213 12.41 -3.48 -10.34
N PRO A 214 12.36 -2.94 -9.11
CA PRO A 214 12.86 -1.60 -8.84
C PRO A 214 14.33 -1.52 -9.26
N VAL A 215 14.66 -0.52 -10.08
CA VAL A 215 16.02 -0.35 -10.59
C VAL A 215 16.97 -0.30 -9.39
N ARG A 216 17.84 -1.31 -9.27
CA ARG A 216 18.98 -1.23 -8.36
C ARG A 216 19.78 -0.04 -8.85
N ASN A 217 19.95 0.97 -8.00
CA ASN A 217 20.78 2.14 -8.25
C ASN A 217 21.91 1.81 -9.23
N LEU A 218 22.03 2.57 -10.33
CA LEU A 218 23.28 2.59 -11.08
C LEU A 218 24.33 3.16 -10.12
N THR A 219 24.99 2.30 -9.33
CA THR A 219 26.09 2.73 -8.48
C THR A 219 27.28 2.96 -9.39
N GLY A 220 27.69 4.22 -9.53
CA GLY A 220 29.01 4.54 -10.04
C GLY A 220 30.04 3.76 -9.22
N ILE A 221 31.08 3.25 -9.88
CA ILE A 221 32.22 2.65 -9.17
C ILE A 221 32.83 3.77 -8.32
N GLN A 222 32.48 3.81 -7.04
CA GLN A 222 33.23 4.61 -6.08
C GLN A 222 34.65 4.05 -6.04
N ASN A 223 35.63 4.96 -6.03
CA ASN A 223 37.08 4.73 -6.04
C ASN A 223 37.56 3.65 -5.04
N ASN A 224 37.31 2.39 -5.32
CA ASN A 224 38.24 1.33 -5.00
C ASN A 224 39.18 1.27 -6.19
N ASN A 225 40.49 1.32 -5.94
CA ASN A 225 41.61 1.49 -6.89
C ASN A 225 41.71 0.43 -8.02
N ASN A 226 40.63 -0.25 -8.39
CA ASN A 226 40.49 -1.15 -9.52
C ASN A 226 39.78 -0.45 -10.68
N ILE A 227 40.31 0.69 -11.12
CA ILE A 227 40.10 1.14 -12.49
C ILE A 227 41.01 0.23 -13.34
N PRO A 228 40.49 -0.60 -14.26
CA PRO A 228 41.35 -1.25 -15.25
C PRO A 228 42.15 -0.15 -15.94
N LYS A 229 43.49 -0.29 -16.05
CA LYS A 229 44.37 0.77 -16.58
C LYS A 229 43.90 1.35 -17.92
N ASP A 230 43.10 0.58 -18.67
CA ASP A 230 42.52 0.98 -19.93
C ASP A 230 40.99 0.85 -19.88
N PHE A 231 40.30 2.00 -19.79
CA PHE A 231 38.89 2.10 -20.16
C PHE A 231 38.80 2.94 -21.44
N ARG A 232 38.39 2.34 -22.56
CA ARG A 232 38.03 3.05 -23.79
C ARG A 232 36.53 2.88 -24.02
N LEU A 233 35.80 3.99 -24.05
CA LEU A 233 34.48 4.02 -24.66
C LEU A 233 34.70 3.98 -26.17
N GLU A 234 34.52 2.82 -26.80
CA GLU A 234 34.48 2.77 -28.26
C GLU A 234 33.17 3.38 -28.74
N GLN A 235 33.28 4.42 -29.56
CA GLN A 235 32.15 5.02 -30.23
C GLN A 235 31.69 4.04 -31.31
N ASN A 236 30.54 3.39 -31.12
CA ASN A 236 29.99 2.42 -32.09
C ASN A 236 29.43 3.02 -33.38
N TYR A 237 29.64 4.33 -33.63
CA TYR A 237 29.27 4.98 -34.88
C TYR A 237 30.29 6.06 -35.26
N PRO A 238 30.73 6.13 -36.53
CA PRO A 238 31.56 7.24 -36.99
C PRO A 238 30.77 8.55 -36.86
N ASN A 239 31.40 9.55 -36.23
CA ASN A 239 30.88 10.90 -36.11
C ASN A 239 30.86 11.57 -37.50
N PRO A 240 29.70 11.89 -38.09
CA PRO A 240 29.63 12.50 -39.42
C PRO A 240 30.17 13.95 -39.46
N PHE A 241 30.50 14.54 -38.31
CA PHE A 241 31.00 15.91 -38.20
C PHE A 241 32.50 16.03 -37.91
N ASN A 242 33.26 14.92 -37.88
CA ASN A 242 34.72 14.97 -37.78
C ASN A 242 35.43 13.79 -38.48
N PRO A 243 35.77 13.89 -39.77
CA PRO A 243 36.34 12.77 -40.54
C PRO A 243 37.86 12.50 -40.32
N GLN A 244 38.48 13.01 -39.25
CA GLN A 244 39.91 12.80 -38.98
C GLN A 244 40.24 12.16 -37.62
N THR A 245 39.30 11.46 -37.00
CA THR A 245 39.59 10.54 -35.88
C THR A 245 38.86 9.23 -36.06
#